data_AF-A0A7J4RFQ0-F1
#
_entry.id   AF-A0A7J4RFQ0-F1
#
_cell.length_a   1.000
_cell.length_b   1.000
_cell.length_c   1.000
_cell.angle_alpha   90.00
_cell.angle_beta   90.00
_cell.angle_gamma   90.00
#
_symmetry.space_group_name_H-M   'P 1'
#
loop_
_entity.id
_entity.type
_entity.pdbx_description
1 polymer ?
#
loop_
_entity_poly.entity_id
_entity_poly.type
_entity_poly.pdbx_seq_one_letter_code
_entity_poly.pdbx_strand_id
1 'polypeptide(L)'
;FDYIIIGVDRPHPRRLVHATDVPWIDLRSTGDGHVYFTNDSDPALVAMMTPDHEPASCQIAGAIAAGNIQFGYVNAAAAAATWLMGQLRNQPPLRERMSSIMFGEL
;
A
#
# COMPACT_ATOMS: atom_id res chain seq x y z
N PHE A 1 1.78 5.89 -18.68
CA PHE A 1 2.28 6.42 -17.40
C PHE A 1 3.60 5.71 -17.11
N ASP A 2 4.57 6.40 -16.51
CA ASP A 2 5.91 5.84 -16.23
C ASP A 2 5.96 5.10 -14.88
N TYR A 3 5.10 5.50 -13.94
CA TYR A 3 4.95 4.89 -12.62
C TYR A 3 3.47 4.85 -12.23
N ILE A 4 3.07 3.83 -11.46
CA ILE A 4 1.69 3.68 -10.97
C ILE A 4 1.67 3.62 -9.44
N ILE A 5 0.86 4.47 -8.81
CA ILE A 5 0.61 4.44 -7.36
C ILE A 5 -0.80 3.91 -7.15
N ILE A 6 -0.93 2.80 -6.43
CA ILE A 6 -2.21 2.14 -6.20
C ILE A 6 -2.72 2.51 -4.80
N GLY A 7 -3.85 3.19 -4.75
CA GLY A 7 -4.55 3.56 -3.51
C GLY A 7 -6.05 3.27 -3.65
N VAL A 8 -6.41 2.01 -3.90
CA VAL A 8 -7.79 1.56 -4.11
C VAL A 8 -8.33 0.79 -2.91
N ASP A 9 -9.64 0.58 -2.88
CA ASP A 9 -10.39 -0.08 -1.80
C ASP A 9 -10.63 -1.58 -2.00
N ARG A 10 -10.32 -2.13 -3.18
CA ARG A 10 -10.68 -3.51 -3.55
C ARG A 10 -9.59 -4.20 -4.38
N PRO A 11 -9.55 -5.54 -4.43
CA PRO A 11 -8.41 -6.28 -4.98
C PRO A 11 -8.36 -6.30 -6.51
N HIS A 12 -9.50 -6.22 -7.19
CA HIS A 12 -9.55 -6.33 -8.65
C HIS A 12 -8.70 -5.27 -9.38
N PRO A 13 -8.83 -3.95 -9.09
CA PRO A 13 -7.96 -2.94 -9.70
C PRO A 13 -6.48 -3.11 -9.34
N ARG A 14 -6.14 -3.63 -8.14
CA ARG A 14 -4.76 -3.93 -7.76
C ARG A 14 -4.16 -4.97 -8.70
N ARG A 15 -4.87 -6.08 -8.90
CA ARG A 15 -4.43 -7.18 -9.78
C ARG A 15 -4.30 -6.77 -11.24
N LEU A 16 -5.14 -5.84 -11.73
CA LEU A 16 -4.99 -5.28 -13.07
C LEU A 16 -3.64 -4.55 -13.23
N VAL A 17 -3.21 -3.81 -12.21
CA VAL A 17 -1.91 -3.11 -12.22
C VAL A 17 -0.74 -4.08 -12.00
N HIS A 18 -0.89 -5.05 -11.08
CA HIS A 18 0.13 -6.07 -10.81
C HIS A 18 0.51 -6.87 -12.07
N ALA A 19 -0.43 -7.03 -13.01
CA ALA A 19 -0.22 -7.72 -14.28
C ALA A 19 0.43 -6.86 -15.37
N THR A 20 0.78 -5.60 -15.10
CA THR A 20 1.45 -4.71 -16.05
C THR A 20 2.97 -4.76 -15.92
N ASP A 21 3.67 -4.36 -16.98
CA ASP A 21 5.13 -4.19 -16.97
C ASP A 21 5.57 -2.78 -16.50
N VAL A 22 4.62 -1.93 -16.06
CA VAL A 22 4.93 -0.57 -15.59
C VAL A 22 5.28 -0.63 -14.10
N PRO A 23 6.38 0.01 -13.63
CA PRO A 23 6.72 0.03 -12.21
C PRO A 23 5.58 0.58 -11.35
N TRP A 24 5.31 -0.10 -10.23
CA TRP A 24 4.18 0.23 -9.37
C TRP A 24 4.48 0.06 -7.88
N ILE A 25 3.72 0.80 -7.07
CA ILE A 25 3.63 0.62 -5.62
C ILE A 25 2.16 0.47 -5.18
N ASP A 26 1.89 -0.58 -4.42
CA ASP A 26 0.57 -0.93 -3.89
C ASP A 26 0.45 -0.53 -2.43
N LEU A 27 -0.40 0.45 -2.13
CA LEU A 27 -0.59 1.00 -0.79
C LEU A 27 -1.84 0.43 -0.15
N ARG A 28 -1.68 -0.07 1.08
CA ARG A 28 -2.77 -0.63 1.87
C ARG A 28 -2.66 -0.14 3.29
N SER A 29 -3.80 0.17 3.88
CA SER A 29 -3.84 0.68 5.25
C SER A 29 -5.11 0.24 5.96
N THR A 30 -4.99 0.09 7.26
CA THR A 30 -6.12 -0.14 8.16
C THR A 30 -5.77 0.48 9.50
N GLY A 31 -6.60 1.43 9.95
CA GLY A 31 -6.34 2.15 11.18
C GLY A 31 -5.04 2.96 11.11
N ASP A 32 -4.15 2.75 12.08
CA ASP A 32 -2.84 3.37 12.17
C ASP A 32 -1.74 2.58 11.44
N GLY A 33 -2.10 1.40 10.91
CA GLY A 33 -1.21 0.50 10.19
C GLY A 33 -1.22 0.71 8.67
N HIS A 34 -0.11 0.34 8.05
CA HIS A 34 0.00 0.22 6.60
C HIS A 34 0.95 -0.90 6.19
N VAL A 35 0.77 -1.35 4.95
CA VAL A 35 1.71 -2.19 4.23
C VAL A 35 1.80 -1.68 2.80
N TYR A 36 2.98 -1.81 2.19
CA TYR A 36 3.13 -1.59 0.76
C TYR A 36 3.92 -2.71 0.10
N PHE A 37 3.61 -2.93 -1.18
CA PHE A 37 4.32 -3.83 -2.07
C PHE A 37 4.77 -3.07 -3.31
N THR A 38 5.81 -3.53 -3.99
CA THR A 38 6.25 -2.96 -5.26
C THR A 38 6.31 -4.03 -6.34
N ASN A 39 6.52 -3.64 -7.59
CA ASN A 39 6.79 -4.59 -8.68
C ASN A 39 8.05 -5.44 -8.47
N ASP A 40 8.91 -5.09 -7.50
CA ASP A 40 10.11 -5.86 -7.14
C ASP A 40 9.87 -6.84 -5.98
N SER A 41 8.69 -6.76 -5.33
CA SER A 41 8.30 -7.70 -4.27
C SER A 41 8.01 -9.09 -4.84
N ASP A 42 8.15 -10.14 -4.01
CA ASP A 42 7.84 -11.51 -4.42
C ASP A 42 6.38 -11.61 -4.94
N PRO A 43 6.17 -12.00 -6.22
CA PRO A 43 4.83 -12.13 -6.79
C PRO A 43 3.93 -13.10 -6.02
N ALA A 44 4.49 -14.15 -5.41
CA ALA A 44 3.72 -15.10 -4.60
C ALA A 44 3.21 -14.44 -3.31
N LEU A 45 4.03 -13.61 -2.68
CA LEU A 45 3.64 -12.80 -1.52
C LEU A 45 2.56 -11.79 -1.90
N VAL A 46 2.73 -11.07 -3.01
CA VAL A 46 1.74 -10.09 -3.50
C VAL A 46 0.40 -10.79 -3.77
N ALA A 47 0.41 -11.95 -4.43
CA ALA A 47 -0.80 -12.72 -4.70
C ALA A 47 -1.46 -13.21 -3.40
N MET A 48 -0.69 -13.80 -2.49
CA MET A 48 -1.17 -14.27 -1.18
C MET A 48 -1.80 -13.14 -0.36
N MET A 49 -1.21 -11.94 -0.41
CA MET A 49 -1.69 -10.77 0.33
C MET A 49 -2.84 -10.06 -0.38
N THR A 50 -3.24 -10.47 -1.58
CA THR A 50 -4.34 -9.85 -2.36
C THR A 50 -5.52 -10.81 -2.52
N PRO A 51 -6.12 -11.31 -1.42
CA PRO A 51 -7.30 -12.17 -1.51
C PRO A 51 -8.51 -11.38 -2.03
N ASP A 52 -9.51 -12.11 -2.51
CA ASP A 52 -10.80 -11.51 -2.85
C ASP A 52 -11.50 -10.96 -1.61
N HIS A 53 -11.99 -9.73 -1.70
CA HIS A 53 -12.74 -9.05 -0.67
C HIS A 53 -13.60 -7.92 -1.27
N GLU A 54 -14.70 -7.61 -0.59
CA GLU A 54 -15.54 -6.44 -0.91
C GLU A 54 -14.77 -5.12 -0.66
N PRO A 55 -15.14 -4.01 -1.32
CA PRO A 55 -14.55 -2.70 -1.05
C PRO A 55 -14.46 -2.40 0.45
N ALA A 56 -13.26 -2.05 0.91
CA ALA A 56 -12.98 -1.85 2.33
C ALA A 56 -12.43 -0.44 2.60
N SER A 57 -12.85 0.13 3.73
CA SER A 57 -12.30 1.38 4.25
C SER A 57 -10.88 1.17 4.78
N CYS A 58 -10.05 2.21 4.71
CA CYS A 58 -8.77 2.25 5.44
C CYS A 58 -8.96 2.46 6.95
N GLN A 59 -10.19 2.67 7.42
CA GLN A 59 -10.53 2.78 8.83
C GLN A 59 -11.15 1.48 9.34
N ILE A 60 -10.87 1.17 10.61
CA ILE A 60 -11.54 0.07 11.32
C ILE A 60 -13.04 0.36 11.38
N ALA A 61 -13.87 -0.68 11.25
CA ALA A 61 -15.32 -0.53 11.32
C ALA A 61 -15.75 0.23 12.60
N GLY A 62 -16.59 1.25 12.44
CA GLY A 62 -17.06 2.10 13.53
C GLY A 62 -16.09 3.22 13.95
N ALA A 63 -14.83 3.21 13.52
CA ALA A 63 -13.83 4.22 13.90
C ALA A 63 -14.26 5.66 13.53
N ILE A 64 -14.88 5.83 12.36
CA ILE A 64 -15.39 7.13 11.91
C ILE A 64 -16.51 7.63 12.83
N ALA A 65 -17.49 6.78 13.13
CA ALA A 65 -18.61 7.13 14.00
C ALA A 65 -18.16 7.42 15.44
N ALA A 66 -17.12 6.75 15.91
CA ALA A 66 -16.52 6.96 17.23
C ALA A 66 -15.55 8.16 17.29
N GLY A 67 -15.28 8.83 16.16
CA GLY A 67 -14.26 9.90 16.09
C GLY A 67 -12.82 9.42 16.26
N ASN A 68 -12.58 8.10 16.22
CA ASN A 68 -11.27 7.48 16.38
C ASN A 68 -10.57 7.30 15.02
N ILE A 69 -10.42 8.38 14.26
CA ILE A 69 -9.77 8.35 12.94
C ILE A 69 -8.27 8.12 13.13
N GLN A 70 -7.73 7.18 12.38
CA GLN A 70 -6.31 6.85 12.40
C GLN A 70 -5.67 7.05 11.02
N PHE A 71 -4.37 7.34 11.01
CA PHE A 71 -3.70 7.94 9.86
C PHE A 71 -2.69 7.00 9.17
N GLY A 72 -2.85 5.68 9.28
CA GLY A 72 -1.96 4.71 8.63
C GLY A 72 -1.84 4.95 7.12
N TYR A 73 -2.92 5.40 6.47
CA TYR A 73 -2.90 5.78 5.06
C TYR A 73 -1.95 6.95 4.72
N VAL A 74 -1.67 7.84 5.67
CA VAL A 74 -0.71 8.94 5.49
C VAL A 74 0.72 8.40 5.44
N ASN A 75 1.06 7.44 6.32
CA ASN A 75 2.34 6.76 6.25
C ASN A 75 2.51 5.97 4.94
N ALA A 76 1.45 5.30 4.48
CA ALA A 76 1.45 4.64 3.17
C ALA A 76 1.73 5.64 2.03
N ALA A 77 1.08 6.81 2.04
CA ALA A 77 1.31 7.85 1.05
C ALA A 77 2.75 8.41 1.12
N ALA A 78 3.32 8.56 2.32
CA ALA A 78 4.70 8.98 2.50
C ALA A 78 5.71 7.93 1.98
N ALA A 79 5.43 6.65 2.18
CA ALA A 79 6.21 5.56 1.60
C ALA A 79 6.17 5.61 0.06
N ALA A 80 4.98 5.84 -0.53
CA ALA A 80 4.82 6.00 -1.98
C ALA A 80 5.62 7.18 -2.55
N ALA A 81 5.56 8.33 -1.89
CA ALA A 81 6.34 9.49 -2.28
C ALA A 81 7.85 9.20 -2.21
N THR A 82 8.29 8.50 -1.16
CA THR A 82 9.70 8.11 -1.00
C THR A 82 10.14 7.13 -2.08
N TRP A 83 9.32 6.12 -2.39
CA TRP A 83 9.56 5.18 -3.48
C TRP A 83 9.65 5.90 -4.82
N LEU A 84 8.69 6.76 -5.16
CA LEU A 84 8.67 7.50 -6.42
C LEU A 84 9.92 8.38 -6.57
N MET A 85 10.30 9.13 -5.53
CA MET A 85 11.52 9.92 -5.55
C MET A 85 12.78 9.04 -5.66
N GLY A 86 12.75 7.84 -5.08
CA GLY A 86 13.80 6.82 -5.24
C GLY A 86 13.94 6.39 -6.70
N GLN A 87 12.83 6.05 -7.36
CA GLN A 87 12.80 5.67 -8.77
C GLN A 87 13.37 6.78 -9.67
N LEU A 88 12.92 8.02 -9.46
CA LEU A 88 13.41 9.19 -10.21
C LEU A 88 14.91 9.47 -10.03
N ARG A 89 15.49 9.02 -8.91
CA ARG A 89 16.92 9.16 -8.60
C ARG A 89 17.73 7.88 -8.84
N ASN A 90 17.13 6.86 -9.45
CA ASN A 90 17.74 5.56 -9.67
C ASN A 90 18.35 4.95 -8.38
N GLN A 91 17.62 5.07 -7.26
CA GLN A 91 18.02 4.49 -5.98
C GLN A 91 17.59 3.02 -5.88
N PRO A 92 18.20 2.24 -4.98
CA PRO A 92 17.72 0.89 -4.68
C PRO A 92 16.22 0.88 -4.35
N PRO A 93 15.50 -0.19 -4.72
CA PRO A 93 14.06 -0.27 -4.51
C PRO A 93 13.72 -0.33 -3.03
N LEU A 94 12.58 0.28 -2.69
CA LEU A 94 12.00 0.18 -1.36
C LEU A 94 11.39 -1.23 -1.20
N ARG A 95 11.95 -2.05 -0.31
CA ARG A 95 11.41 -3.38 -0.01
C ARG A 95 10.07 -3.27 0.70
N GLU A 96 9.19 -4.24 0.49
CA GLU A 96 7.91 -4.32 1.18
C GLU A 96 8.10 -4.24 2.70
N ARG A 97 7.19 -3.50 3.35
CA ARG A 97 7.23 -3.28 4.79
C ARG A 97 5.82 -3.11 5.32
N MET A 98 5.58 -3.72 6.48
CA MET A 98 4.40 -3.46 7.31
C MET A 98 4.81 -2.60 8.50
N SER A 99 4.02 -1.58 8.84
CA SER A 99 4.30 -0.75 10.01
C SER A 99 3.04 -0.07 10.55
N SER A 100 3.03 0.19 11.85
CA SER A 100 2.05 1.02 12.57
C SER A 100 2.68 2.35 12.97
N ILE A 101 1.87 3.41 13.03
CA ILE A 101 2.30 4.70 13.59
C ILE A 101 2.70 4.56 15.06
N MET A 102 1.95 3.78 15.83
CA MET A 102 2.15 3.63 17.27
C MET A 102 3.29 2.67 17.62
N PHE A 103 3.49 1.63 16.81
CA PHE A 103 4.39 0.52 17.14
C PHE A 103 5.62 0.40 16.25
N GLY A 104 5.71 1.18 15.18
CA GLY A 104 6.82 1.09 14.23
C GLY A 104 6.68 -0.11 13.29
N GLU A 105 7.80 -0.72 12.91
CA GLU A 105 7.85 -1.88 12.00
C GLU A 105 7.28 -3.14 12.67
N LEU A 106 6.49 -3.92 11.92
CA LEU A 106 5.75 -5.10 12.42
C LEU A 106 6.20 -6.39 11.73
#